data_AF-A0A835MBA3-F1
#
_entry.id   AF-A0A835MBA3-F1
#
_cell.length_a   1.000
_cell.length_b   1.000
_cell.length_c   1.000
_cell.angle_alpha   90.00
_cell.angle_beta   90.00
_cell.angle_gamma   90.00
#
_symmetry.space_group_name_H-M   'P 1'
#
loop_
_entity.id
_entity.type
_entity.pdbx_description
1 polymer ?
#
loop_
_entity_poly.entity_id
_entity_poly.type
_entity_poly.pdbx_seq_one_letter_code
_entity_poly.pdbx_strand_id
1 'polypeptide(L)'
;MSKSEEEEARNALVKFYSQLSRSNGSIDPSIGWHMNSDPCIGKWEGVFCDSKNVSVKKIVLDGFSLSGGLDAASLCKPESLAVMNLLENNFMGRYLARDWEFGRVPDLKGCFGLDSISGNAELCGEPLSNACPPSPLKKKLPLIVGRVL
;
A
#
# COMPACT_ATOMS: atom_id res chain seq x y z
N MET A 1 -13.49 -4.17 -28.41
CA MET A 1 -12.52 -3.10 -28.09
C MET A 1 -11.53 -3.68 -27.09
N SER A 2 -10.23 -3.51 -27.32
CA SER A 2 -9.21 -3.89 -26.33
C SER A 2 -9.29 -2.94 -25.14
N LYS A 3 -9.16 -3.48 -23.93
CA LYS A 3 -9.01 -2.66 -22.71
C LYS A 3 -7.65 -1.96 -22.71
N SER A 4 -7.51 -0.89 -21.94
CA SER A 4 -6.28 -0.09 -21.81
C SER A 4 -5.17 -0.78 -21.04
N GLU A 5 -5.48 -1.87 -20.34
CA GLU A 5 -4.51 -2.64 -19.57
C GLU A 5 -4.80 -4.13 -19.76
N GLU A 6 -3.74 -4.94 -19.74
CA GLU A 6 -3.86 -6.40 -19.76
C GLU A 6 -4.59 -6.92 -18.51
N GLU A 7 -5.14 -8.13 -18.59
CA GLU A 7 -5.94 -8.67 -17.50
C GLU A 7 -5.17 -8.82 -16.19
N GLU A 8 -3.91 -9.25 -16.25
CA GLU A 8 -3.07 -9.36 -15.07
C GLU A 8 -2.74 -8.01 -14.43
N ALA A 9 -2.50 -6.98 -15.24
CA ALA A 9 -2.24 -5.63 -14.78
C ALA A 9 -3.48 -5.03 -14.10
N ARG A 10 -4.67 -5.20 -14.69
CA ARG A 10 -5.94 -4.78 -14.07
C ARG A 10 -6.20 -5.49 -12.75
N ASN A 11 -5.98 -6.81 -12.70
CA ASN A 11 -6.17 -7.58 -11.46
C ASN A 11 -5.21 -7.07 -10.37
N ALA A 12 -3.97 -6.76 -10.73
CA ALA A 12 -3.00 -6.20 -9.80
C ALA A 12 -3.42 -4.82 -9.26
N LEU A 13 -3.93 -3.95 -10.13
CA LEU A 13 -4.46 -2.63 -9.75
C LEU A 13 -5.67 -2.74 -8.79
N VAL A 14 -6.65 -3.61 -9.10
CA VAL A 14 -7.82 -3.83 -8.23
C VAL A 14 -7.41 -4.44 -6.89
N LYS A 15 -6.55 -5.45 -6.90
CA LYS A 15 -6.02 -6.08 -5.69
C LYS A 15 -5.30 -5.05 -4.82
N PHE A 16 -4.44 -4.24 -5.41
CA PHE A 16 -3.74 -3.16 -4.74
C PHE A 16 -4.71 -2.22 -4.01
N TYR A 17 -5.71 -1.68 -4.72
CA TYR A 17 -6.68 -0.76 -4.11
C TYR A 17 -7.51 -1.42 -3.00
N SER A 18 -7.91 -2.70 -3.14
CA SER A 18 -8.63 -3.42 -2.09
C SER A 18 -7.82 -3.54 -0.80
N GLN A 19 -6.52 -3.80 -0.94
CA GLN A 19 -5.61 -3.90 0.19
C GLN A 19 -5.36 -2.53 0.84
N LEU A 20 -5.23 -1.48 0.04
CA LEU A 20 -5.07 -0.10 0.51
C LEU A 20 -6.30 0.42 1.26
N SER A 21 -7.49 0.15 0.74
CA SER A 21 -8.76 0.60 1.32
C SER A 21 -9.21 -0.24 2.52
N ARG A 22 -8.51 -1.35 2.81
CA ARG A 22 -8.92 -2.36 3.81
C ARG A 22 -10.31 -2.94 3.50
N SER A 23 -10.77 -2.79 2.26
CA SER A 23 -11.98 -3.45 1.81
C SER A 23 -11.66 -4.92 1.58
N ASN A 24 -12.41 -5.82 2.23
CA ASN A 24 -12.30 -7.27 2.00
C ASN A 24 -12.90 -7.64 0.62
N GLY A 25 -12.52 -6.92 -0.43
CA GLY A 25 -13.10 -7.00 -1.78
C GLY A 25 -14.36 -6.15 -2.01
N SER A 26 -14.92 -5.47 -0.99
CA SER A 26 -16.05 -4.55 -1.15
C SER A 26 -15.57 -3.14 -1.48
N ILE A 27 -15.05 -2.96 -2.70
CA ILE A 27 -14.72 -1.64 -3.24
C ILE A 27 -16.04 -0.96 -3.61
N ASP A 28 -16.18 0.33 -3.31
CA ASP A 28 -17.34 1.10 -3.76
C ASP A 28 -17.40 1.06 -5.31
N PRO A 29 -18.51 0.61 -5.93
CA PRO A 29 -18.66 0.64 -7.38
C PRO A 29 -18.46 2.03 -8.01
N SER A 30 -18.72 3.10 -7.26
CA SER A 30 -18.70 4.48 -7.75
C SER A 30 -17.32 4.99 -8.13
N ILE A 31 -16.26 4.48 -7.49
CA ILE A 31 -14.86 4.91 -7.69
C ILE A 31 -14.14 4.15 -8.82
N GLY A 32 -14.80 3.20 -9.48
CA GLY A 32 -14.34 2.60 -10.73
C GLY A 32 -13.35 1.44 -10.62
N TRP A 33 -12.64 1.26 -9.49
CA TRP A 33 -11.60 0.23 -9.26
C TRP A 33 -12.09 -1.23 -9.28
N HIS A 34 -12.58 -1.73 -10.42
CA HIS A 34 -13.20 -3.06 -10.58
C HIS A 34 -12.83 -3.71 -11.91
N MET A 35 -12.77 -5.05 -11.96
CA MET A 35 -12.34 -5.82 -13.16
C MET A 35 -13.25 -5.63 -14.40
N ASN A 36 -14.50 -5.25 -14.17
CA ASN A 36 -15.48 -5.00 -15.23
C ASN A 36 -15.38 -3.59 -15.83
N SER A 37 -14.56 -2.72 -15.23
CA SER A 37 -14.30 -1.36 -15.69
C SER A 37 -12.91 -1.27 -16.33
N ASP A 38 -12.77 -0.34 -17.27
CA ASP A 38 -11.48 -0.03 -17.90
C ASP A 38 -10.80 1.11 -17.11
N PRO A 39 -9.51 1.00 -16.71
CA PRO A 39 -8.85 2.04 -15.92
C PRO A 39 -8.83 3.42 -16.57
N CYS A 40 -8.66 3.50 -17.89
CA CYS A 40 -8.50 4.77 -18.61
C CYS A 40 -9.82 5.37 -19.06
N ILE A 41 -10.81 4.52 -19.39
CA ILE A 41 -12.10 4.96 -19.91
C ILE A 41 -13.16 5.02 -18.80
N GLY A 42 -13.08 4.11 -17.83
CA GLY A 42 -14.05 3.90 -16.76
C GLY A 42 -13.91 4.81 -15.55
N LYS A 43 -13.16 5.92 -15.68
CA LYS A 43 -12.98 6.97 -14.66
C LYS A 43 -12.63 6.43 -13.28
N TRP A 44 -11.57 5.62 -13.21
CA TRP A 44 -11.10 5.15 -11.91
C TRP A 44 -10.58 6.33 -11.10
N GLU A 45 -11.06 6.46 -9.88
CA GLU A 45 -10.72 7.57 -8.99
C GLU A 45 -9.20 7.59 -8.76
N GLY A 46 -8.55 8.73 -8.98
CA GLY A 46 -7.11 8.87 -8.82
C GLY A 46 -6.23 8.18 -9.89
N VAL A 47 -6.80 7.61 -10.95
CA VAL A 47 -6.03 6.98 -12.05
C VAL A 47 -5.86 7.94 -13.21
N PHE A 48 -4.61 8.10 -13.67
CA PHE A 48 -4.28 8.92 -14.83
C PHE A 48 -3.52 8.09 -15.86
N CYS A 49 -4.02 8.12 -17.09
CA CYS A 49 -3.44 7.39 -18.20
C CYS A 49 -2.51 8.24 -19.06
N ASP A 50 -1.83 7.59 -20.00
CA ASP A 50 -1.07 8.29 -21.04
C ASP A 50 -1.97 9.13 -21.95
N SER A 51 -1.35 9.94 -22.80
CA SER A 51 -2.06 10.84 -23.72
C SER A 51 -2.93 10.12 -24.75
N LYS A 52 -2.80 8.79 -24.87
CA LYS A 52 -3.55 7.96 -25.81
C LYS A 52 -4.63 7.12 -25.10
N ASN A 53 -4.73 7.19 -23.77
CA ASN A 53 -5.59 6.33 -22.94
C ASN A 53 -5.36 4.82 -23.16
N VAL A 54 -4.12 4.42 -23.45
CA VAL A 54 -3.76 3.01 -23.71
C VAL A 54 -2.93 2.39 -22.61
N SER A 55 -2.55 3.15 -21.58
CA SER A 55 -1.84 2.63 -20.41
C SER A 55 -1.97 3.57 -19.21
N VAL A 56 -1.98 3.01 -18.01
CA VAL A 56 -1.95 3.76 -16.75
C VAL A 56 -0.54 4.31 -16.52
N LYS A 57 -0.44 5.61 -16.23
CA LYS A 57 0.83 6.32 -16.00
C LYS A 57 1.00 6.78 -14.56
N LYS A 58 -0.09 7.19 -13.90
CA LYS A 58 -0.05 7.73 -12.55
C LYS A 58 -1.23 7.26 -11.71
N ILE A 59 -0.98 7.05 -10.43
CA ILE A 59 -1.99 6.85 -9.40
C ILE A 59 -1.80 7.94 -8.34
N VAL A 60 -2.84 8.71 -8.06
CA VAL A 60 -2.84 9.81 -7.08
C VAL A 60 -4.06 9.64 -6.18
N LEU A 61 -3.81 9.24 -4.93
CA LEU A 61 -4.80 8.93 -3.90
C LEU A 61 -4.41 9.61 -2.57
N ASP A 62 -3.94 10.86 -2.64
CA ASP A 62 -3.58 11.66 -1.48
C ASP A 62 -4.81 12.10 -0.67
N GLY A 63 -4.75 11.98 0.66
CA GLY A 63 -5.84 12.42 1.54
C GLY A 63 -7.11 11.56 1.51
N PHE A 64 -7.09 10.38 0.88
CA PHE A 64 -8.25 9.48 0.78
C PHE A 64 -8.58 8.74 2.09
N SER A 65 -7.87 9.02 3.18
CA SER A 65 -8.03 8.35 4.48
C SER A 65 -7.86 6.82 4.41
N LEU A 66 -7.07 6.33 3.45
CA LEU A 66 -6.77 4.91 3.29
C LEU A 66 -5.94 4.41 4.47
N SER A 67 -6.24 3.21 4.98
CA SER A 67 -5.64 2.66 6.21
C SER A 67 -5.24 1.19 6.12
N GLY A 68 -5.29 0.66 4.91
CA GLY A 68 -4.99 -0.72 4.62
C GLY A 68 -3.49 -1.02 4.50
N GLY A 69 -3.18 -2.20 3.98
CA GLY A 69 -1.80 -2.61 3.74
C GLY A 69 -1.28 -2.10 2.40
N LEU A 70 -0.01 -1.72 2.35
CA LEU A 70 0.66 -1.32 1.12
C LEU A 70 1.49 -2.48 0.55
N ASP A 71 0.94 -3.18 -0.45
CA ASP A 71 1.66 -4.18 -1.28
C ASP A 71 2.06 -3.55 -2.62
N ALA A 72 3.03 -2.64 -2.58
CA ALA A 72 3.51 -1.94 -3.78
C ALA A 72 4.15 -2.88 -4.81
N ALA A 73 4.55 -4.10 -4.41
CA ALA A 73 5.06 -5.12 -5.31
C ALA A 73 4.03 -5.53 -6.38
N SER A 74 2.73 -5.49 -6.06
CA SER A 74 1.67 -5.77 -7.04
C SER A 74 1.64 -4.73 -8.16
N LEU A 75 2.13 -3.50 -7.90
CA LEU A 75 2.15 -2.41 -8.87
C LEU A 75 3.42 -2.33 -9.73
N CYS A 76 4.33 -3.28 -9.61
CA CYS A 76 5.43 -3.44 -10.56
C CYS A 76 4.97 -4.08 -11.89
N LYS A 77 3.71 -4.55 -11.96
CA LYS A 77 3.16 -5.25 -13.12
C LYS A 77 2.74 -4.33 -14.27
N PRO A 78 2.06 -3.19 -14.05
CA PRO A 78 1.76 -2.26 -15.13
C PRO A 78 3.05 -1.58 -15.58
N GLU A 79 3.56 -1.94 -16.76
CA GLU A 79 4.88 -1.49 -17.25
C GLU A 79 4.99 0.04 -17.42
N SER A 80 3.86 0.70 -17.62
CA SER A 80 3.79 2.13 -17.89
C SER A 80 3.62 3.00 -16.64
N LEU A 81 3.29 2.40 -15.49
CA LEU A 81 3.01 3.13 -14.26
C LEU A 81 4.32 3.67 -13.67
N ALA A 82 4.43 5.00 -13.60
CA ALA A 82 5.67 5.68 -13.21
C ALA A 82 5.51 6.55 -11.97
N VAL A 83 4.28 6.96 -11.64
CA VAL A 83 4.01 7.86 -10.52
C VAL A 83 2.97 7.24 -9.61
N MET A 84 3.28 7.26 -8.31
CA MET A 84 2.33 6.95 -7.25
C MET A 84 2.39 8.06 -6.21
N ASN A 85 1.23 8.55 -5.79
CA ASN A 85 1.09 9.52 -4.73
C ASN A 85 0.02 9.01 -3.77
N LEU A 86 0.43 8.63 -2.56
CA LEU A 86 -0.44 8.21 -1.46
C LEU A 86 -0.18 9.07 -0.22
N LEU A 87 0.15 10.34 -0.43
CA LEU A 87 0.44 11.27 0.65
C LEU A 87 -0.75 11.42 1.61
N GLU A 88 -0.47 11.73 2.87
CA GLU A 88 -1.50 12.11 3.86
C GLU A 88 -2.63 11.09 4.01
N ASN A 89 -2.29 9.80 4.01
CA ASN A 89 -3.20 8.72 4.36
C ASN A 89 -2.89 8.20 5.78
N ASN A 90 -3.61 7.16 6.19
CA ASN A 90 -3.54 6.56 7.52
C ASN A 90 -2.88 5.17 7.45
N PHE A 91 -1.85 5.00 6.60
CA PHE A 91 -1.19 3.71 6.47
C PHE A 91 -0.42 3.34 7.72
N MET A 92 -0.76 2.18 8.28
CA MET A 92 0.02 1.52 9.32
C MET A 92 1.00 0.55 8.65
N GLY A 93 2.30 0.71 8.91
CA GLY A 93 3.29 -0.26 8.47
C GLY A 93 2.93 -1.66 8.98
N ARG A 94 2.65 -2.61 8.08
CA ARG A 94 2.24 -3.97 8.42
C ARG A 94 3.43 -4.91 8.23
N TYR A 95 3.76 -5.74 9.21
CA TYR A 95 3.95 -7.19 9.05
C TYR A 95 4.37 -7.85 10.38
N LEU A 96 3.48 -8.68 10.90
CA LEU A 96 3.71 -9.97 11.55
C LEU A 96 5.14 -10.23 12.03
N ALA A 97 5.44 -9.76 13.22
CA ALA A 97 6.29 -10.46 14.16
C ALA A 97 5.85 -10.00 15.55
N ARG A 98 5.76 -10.93 16.51
CA ARG A 98 5.18 -10.77 17.85
C ARG A 98 5.82 -9.70 18.75
N ASP A 99 6.64 -8.83 18.19
CA ASP A 99 7.30 -7.73 18.85
C ASP A 99 7.24 -6.55 17.85
N TRP A 100 6.55 -5.47 18.23
CA TRP A 100 6.45 -4.14 17.60
C TRP A 100 5.86 -4.02 16.16
N GLU A 101 4.53 -3.88 16.08
CA GLU A 101 3.72 -3.86 14.83
C GLU A 101 3.09 -2.48 14.49
N PHE A 102 3.82 -1.37 14.57
CA PHE A 102 3.36 -0.12 13.94
C PHE A 102 4.49 0.58 13.20
N GLY A 103 4.24 0.87 11.92
CA GLY A 103 4.87 1.99 11.23
C GLY A 103 6.12 1.71 10.41
N ARG A 104 6.74 0.53 10.45
CA ARG A 104 7.87 0.31 9.52
C ARG A 104 7.44 0.53 8.07
N VAL A 105 8.27 1.28 7.36
CA VAL A 105 8.08 1.53 5.93
C VAL A 105 8.01 0.19 5.20
N PRO A 106 6.93 -0.09 4.46
CA PRO A 106 6.82 -1.32 3.69
C PRO A 106 7.87 -1.35 2.57
N ASP A 107 8.40 -2.53 2.31
CA ASP A 107 9.32 -2.73 1.19
C ASP A 107 8.57 -2.53 -0.14
N LEU A 108 8.92 -1.45 -0.84
CA LEU A 108 8.35 -1.11 -2.15
C LEU A 108 8.99 -1.90 -3.31
N LYS A 109 9.90 -2.84 -3.01
CA LYS A 109 10.69 -3.65 -3.96
C LYS A 109 11.38 -2.83 -5.05
N GLY A 110 11.64 -1.56 -4.79
CA GLY A 110 12.25 -0.62 -5.74
C GLY A 110 11.33 -0.18 -6.89
N CYS A 111 10.04 -0.49 -6.86
CA CYS A 111 9.11 -0.13 -7.93
C CYS A 111 8.66 1.33 -7.86
N PHE A 112 8.60 1.88 -6.64
CA PHE A 112 8.29 3.29 -6.39
C PHE A 112 9.21 3.87 -5.33
N GLY A 113 9.51 5.16 -5.47
CA GLY A 113 10.27 5.91 -4.48
C GLY A 113 9.47 6.19 -3.21
N LEU A 114 10.18 6.39 -2.11
CA LEU A 114 9.63 6.59 -0.77
C LEU A 114 8.89 7.93 -0.62
N ASP A 115 9.16 8.88 -1.53
CA ASP A 115 8.41 10.14 -1.65
C ASP A 115 6.91 9.91 -1.91
N SER A 116 6.56 8.78 -2.53
CA SER A 116 5.18 8.39 -2.86
C SER A 116 4.28 8.19 -1.64
N ILE A 117 4.86 8.03 -0.44
CA ILE A 117 4.16 7.65 0.80
C ILE A 117 4.49 8.57 1.99
N SER A 118 5.07 9.73 1.75
CA SER A 118 5.31 10.71 2.81
C SER A 118 4.01 11.29 3.40
N GLY A 119 4.06 11.97 4.54
CA GLY A 119 2.87 12.52 5.21
C GLY A 119 1.97 11.50 5.92
N ASN A 120 2.27 10.20 5.84
CA ASN A 120 1.58 9.16 6.60
C ASN A 120 2.17 9.12 8.03
N ALA A 121 1.51 9.79 8.98
CA ALA A 121 2.02 10.01 10.34
C ALA A 121 2.33 8.71 11.11
N GLU A 122 1.67 7.62 10.74
CA GLU A 122 1.83 6.31 11.37
C GLU A 122 2.96 5.47 10.74
N LEU A 123 3.64 5.97 9.70
CA LEU A 123 4.87 5.39 9.17
C LEU A 123 6.12 5.98 9.85
N CYS A 124 7.12 5.14 10.08
CA CYS A 124 8.35 5.40 10.81
C CYS A 124 9.50 4.49 10.34
N GLY A 125 10.72 4.84 10.70
CA GLY A 125 11.94 4.11 10.35
C GLY A 125 12.52 4.56 9.02
N GLU A 126 13.76 4.16 8.74
CA GLU A 126 14.47 4.60 7.54
C GLU A 126 13.73 4.17 6.26
N PRO A 127 13.63 5.07 5.25
CA PRO A 127 14.27 6.39 5.15
C PRO A 127 13.44 7.57 5.70
N LEU A 128 12.28 7.34 6.31
CA LEU A 128 11.44 8.44 6.79
C LEU A 128 12.12 9.15 7.97
N SER A 129 11.89 10.46 8.09
CA SER A 129 12.45 11.26 9.19
C SER A 129 11.89 10.89 10.57
N ASN A 130 10.73 10.22 10.62
CA ASN A 130 10.08 9.81 11.87
C ASN A 130 10.72 8.53 12.40
N ALA A 131 11.33 8.59 13.59
CA ALA A 131 11.85 7.41 14.26
C ALA A 131 10.71 6.50 14.76
N CYS A 132 10.90 5.18 14.69
CA CYS A 132 9.92 4.26 15.26
C CYS A 132 10.00 4.26 16.80
N PRO A 133 8.84 4.15 17.49
CA PRO A 133 8.83 4.06 18.94
C PRO A 133 9.62 2.82 19.41
N PRO A 134 10.39 2.92 20.51
CA PRO A 134 11.19 1.80 21.01
C PRO A 134 10.29 0.63 21.40
N SER A 135 10.67 -0.59 21.02
CA SER A 135 9.91 -1.80 21.36
C SER A 135 9.77 -1.91 22.89
N PRO A 136 8.60 -2.34 23.42
CA PRO A 136 8.50 -2.68 24.83
C PRO A 136 9.49 -3.80 25.12
N LEU A 137 10.45 -3.55 26.01
CA LEU A 137 11.43 -4.55 26.43
C LEU A 137 10.67 -5.81 26.87
N LYS A 138 10.94 -6.96 26.23
CA LYS A 138 10.47 -8.26 26.73
C LYS A 138 10.90 -8.37 28.18
N LYS A 139 9.95 -8.30 29.12
CA LYS A 139 10.23 -8.60 30.53
C LYS A 139 10.80 -10.01 30.55
N LYS A 140 12.08 -10.18 30.89
CA LYS A 140 12.65 -11.51 31.13
C LYS A 140 11.76 -12.18 32.17
N LEU A 141 11.09 -13.28 31.80
CA LEU A 141 10.43 -14.13 32.80
C LEU A 141 11.51 -14.53 33.82
N PRO A 142 11.27 -14.38 35.13
CA PRO A 142 12.23 -14.84 36.11
C PRO A 142 12.42 -16.35 35.93
N LEU A 143 13.68 -16.78 35.78
CA LEU A 143 14.06 -18.18 35.91
C LEU A 143 13.67 -18.60 37.33
N ILE A 144 12.58 -19.35 37.47
CA ILE A 144 12.28 -20.06 38.71
C ILE A 144 13.32 -21.17 38.78
N VAL A 145 14.45 -20.91 39.43
CA VAL A 145 15.42 -21.95 39.79
C VAL A 145 14.77 -22.73 40.94
N GLY A 146 14.04 -23.78 40.58
CA GLY A 146 13.51 -24.74 41.53
C GLY A 146 14.65 -25.37 42.31
N ARG A 147 14.67 -25.15 43.63
CA ARG A 147 15.52 -25.87 44.59
C ARG A 147 15.32 -27.37 44.41
N VAL A 148 16.42 -28.10 44.23
CA VAL A 148 16.46 -29.54 44.44
C VAL A 148 16.28 -29.77 45.94
N LEU A 149 15.23 -30.50 46.33
CA LEU A 149 15.09 -31.12 47.64
C LEU A 149 15.68 -32.52 47.58
#